data_AF-A0A351DX88-F1
#
_entry.id   AF-A0A351DX88-F1
#
_cell.length_a   1.000
_cell.length_b   1.000
_cell.length_c   1.000
_cell.angle_alpha   90.00
_cell.angle_beta   90.00
_cell.angle_gamma   90.00
#
_symmetry.space_group_name_H-M   'P 1'
#
loop_
_entity.id
_entity.type
_entity.pdbx_description
1 polymer ?
#
loop_
_entity_poly.entity_id
_entity_poly.type
_entity_poly.pdbx_seq_one_letter_code
_entity_poly.pdbx_strand_id
1 'polypeptide(L)'
;MLSVVVATVVIFQSAIVAPVANVSLSTESAALFLRFIWPLFFGVLGALSLLGLFVSKNNKHGRLTHLFTLLSMVVCYALVSTINNAMDSGNLTLWTRLHMLTVGLTMLSLIFHLILIFRKRKV
;
A
#
# COMPACT_ATOMS: atom_id res chain seq x y z
N MET A 1 -8.88 -10.27 -12.48
CA MET A 1 -9.38 -8.88 -12.48
C MET A 1 -9.00 -8.16 -11.20
N LEU A 2 -9.32 -8.66 -10.01
CA LEU A 2 -9.02 -7.96 -8.75
C LEU A 2 -7.53 -7.67 -8.50
N SER A 3 -6.61 -8.60 -8.81
CA SER A 3 -5.17 -8.30 -8.73
C SER A 3 -4.72 -7.15 -9.63
N VAL A 4 -5.37 -6.99 -10.79
CA VAL A 4 -5.09 -5.85 -11.70
C VAL A 4 -5.53 -4.57 -11.03
N VAL A 5 -6.73 -4.54 -10.44
CA VAL A 5 -7.23 -3.36 -9.69
C VAL A 5 -6.29 -2.99 -8.55
N VAL A 6 -5.88 -3.97 -7.73
CA VAL A 6 -4.92 -3.73 -6.63
C VAL A 6 -3.60 -3.15 -7.16
N ALA A 7 -3.02 -3.76 -8.20
CA ALA A 7 -1.78 -3.27 -8.79
C ALA A 7 -1.93 -1.84 -9.35
N THR A 8 -3.03 -1.55 -10.04
CA THR A 8 -3.33 -0.22 -10.56
C THR A 8 -3.46 0.82 -9.45
N VAL A 9 -4.18 0.51 -8.36
CA VAL A 9 -4.34 1.43 -7.22
C VAL A 9 -2.99 1.72 -6.56
N VAL A 10 -2.15 0.70 -6.34
CA VAL A 10 -0.80 0.89 -5.79
C VAL A 10 0.04 1.78 -6.71
N ILE A 11 0.10 1.49 -8.00
CA ILE A 11 0.90 2.26 -8.96
C ILE A 11 0.38 3.70 -9.04
N PHE A 12 -0.93 3.89 -9.14
CA PHE A 12 -1.53 5.23 -9.23
C PHE A 12 -1.23 6.07 -7.98
N GLN A 13 -1.43 5.51 -6.79
CA GLN A 13 -1.14 6.23 -5.55
C GLN A 13 0.36 6.56 -5.42
N SER A 14 1.24 5.58 -5.62
CA SER A 14 2.67 5.71 -5.33
C SER A 14 3.44 6.45 -6.42
N ALA A 15 3.13 6.25 -7.70
CA ALA A 15 3.88 6.83 -8.81
C ALA A 15 3.28 8.13 -9.35
N ILE A 16 2.00 8.42 -9.07
CA ILE A 16 1.31 9.60 -9.59
C ILE A 16 0.84 10.49 -8.44
N VAL A 17 -0.07 10.02 -7.58
CA VAL A 17 -0.71 10.89 -6.57
C VAL A 17 0.32 11.46 -5.58
N ALA A 18 1.18 10.62 -5.01
CA ALA A 18 2.17 11.09 -4.03
C ALA A 18 3.21 12.06 -4.65
N PRO A 19 3.83 11.77 -5.83
CA PRO A 19 4.70 12.73 -6.49
C PRO A 19 3.99 14.03 -6.88
N VAL A 20 2.79 13.97 -7.45
CA VAL A 20 2.01 15.16 -7.83
C VAL A 20 1.72 16.05 -6.62
N ALA A 21 1.35 15.46 -5.47
CA ALA A 21 1.14 16.22 -4.24
C ALA A 21 2.42 16.93 -3.79
N ASN A 22 3.57 16.25 -3.83
CA ASN A 22 4.85 16.82 -3.43
C ASN A 22 5.35 17.95 -4.35
N VAL A 23 5.02 17.92 -5.65
CA VAL A 23 5.46 18.97 -6.59
C VAL A 23 4.47 20.12 -6.74
N SER A 24 3.19 19.89 -6.45
CA SER A 24 2.11 20.87 -6.73
C SER A 24 1.65 21.64 -5.49
N LEU A 25 2.01 21.20 -4.28
CA LEU A 25 1.60 21.81 -3.01
C LEU A 25 2.82 22.36 -2.26
N SER A 26 2.59 23.31 -1.35
CA SER A 26 3.63 23.67 -0.38
C SER A 26 3.97 22.47 0.51
N THR A 27 5.19 22.43 1.05
CA THR A 27 5.66 21.33 1.91
C THR A 27 4.68 21.00 3.04
N GLU A 28 4.14 22.01 3.71
CA GLU A 28 3.14 21.84 4.78
C GLU A 28 1.82 21.26 4.27
N SER A 29 1.34 21.75 3.13
CA SER A 29 0.09 21.28 2.51
C SER A 29 0.23 19.84 2.00
N ALA A 30 1.37 19.50 1.38
CA ALA A 30 1.69 18.14 0.95
C ALA A 30 1.75 17.19 2.14
N ALA A 31 2.43 17.59 3.24
CA ALA A 31 2.50 16.78 4.45
C ALA A 31 1.10 16.51 5.03
N LEU A 32 0.23 17.54 5.13
CA LEU A 32 -1.13 17.38 5.61
C LEU A 32 -1.95 16.44 4.72
N PHE A 33 -1.89 16.63 3.40
CA PHE A 33 -2.56 15.78 2.43
C PHE A 33 -2.10 14.32 2.53
N LEU A 34 -0.79 14.08 2.59
CA LEU A 34 -0.22 12.74 2.64
C LEU A 34 -0.63 12.01 3.94
N ARG A 35 -0.62 12.70 5.09
CA ARG A 35 -1.07 12.14 6.37
C ARG A 35 -2.52 11.65 6.32
N PHE A 36 -3.36 12.34 5.57
CA PHE A 36 -4.76 11.97 5.39
C PHE A 36 -4.95 10.84 4.38
N ILE A 37 -4.24 10.88 3.25
CA ILE A 37 -4.50 9.95 2.14
C ILE A 37 -3.88 8.56 2.38
N TRP A 38 -2.74 8.45 3.06
CA TRP A 38 -2.08 7.16 3.34
C TRP A 38 -2.94 6.15 4.11
N PRO A 39 -3.60 6.50 5.24
CA PRO A 39 -4.46 5.55 5.93
C PRO A 39 -5.65 5.11 5.07
N LEU A 40 -6.24 6.02 4.27
CA LEU A 40 -7.29 5.67 3.33
C LEU A 40 -6.80 4.69 2.26
N PHE A 41 -5.61 4.94 1.70
CA PHE A 41 -4.98 4.06 0.73
C PHE A 41 -4.76 2.64 1.29
N PHE A 42 -4.18 2.52 2.48
CA PHE A 42 -3.98 1.21 3.11
C PHE A 42 -5.32 0.53 3.43
N GLY A 43 -6.32 1.29 3.89
CA GLY A 43 -7.67 0.78 4.14
C GLY A 43 -8.34 0.22 2.88
N VAL A 44 -8.28 0.95 1.76
CA VAL A 44 -8.82 0.51 0.47
C VAL A 44 -8.14 -0.76 -0.02
N LEU A 45 -6.79 -0.82 0.03
CA LEU A 45 -6.05 -2.01 -0.38
C LEU A 45 -6.32 -3.21 0.52
N GLY A 46 -6.48 -2.98 1.83
CA GLY A 46 -6.91 -3.99 2.79
C GLY A 46 -8.29 -4.54 2.44
N ALA A 47 -9.27 -3.68 2.21
CA ALA A 47 -10.63 -4.07 1.85
C ALA A 47 -10.69 -4.84 0.52
N LEU A 48 -9.98 -4.37 -0.51
CA LEU A 48 -9.85 -5.09 -1.78
C LEU A 48 -9.19 -6.46 -1.60
N SER A 49 -8.19 -6.56 -0.74
CA SER A 49 -7.51 -7.83 -0.47
C SER A 49 -8.38 -8.81 0.31
N LEU A 50 -9.17 -8.31 1.27
CA LEU A 50 -10.17 -9.11 1.97
C LEU A 50 -11.21 -9.68 0.99
N LEU A 51 -11.77 -8.85 0.10
CA LEU A 51 -12.65 -9.32 -0.98
C LEU A 51 -11.97 -10.38 -1.85
N GLY A 52 -10.68 -10.19 -2.14
CA GLY A 52 -9.89 -11.11 -2.94
C GLY A 52 -9.68 -12.49 -2.35
N LEU A 53 -9.74 -12.63 -1.02
CA LEU A 53 -9.72 -13.93 -0.36
C LEU A 53 -10.94 -14.78 -0.74
N PHE A 54 -12.12 -14.15 -0.82
CA PHE A 54 -13.36 -14.82 -1.21
C PHE A 54 -13.37 -15.15 -2.70
N VAL A 55 -12.94 -14.21 -3.56
CA VAL A 55 -12.87 -14.41 -5.01
C VAL A 55 -11.85 -15.49 -5.39
N SER A 56 -10.77 -15.64 -4.62
CA SER A 56 -9.68 -16.59 -4.89
C SER A 56 -9.83 -17.93 -4.16
N LYS A 57 -11.04 -18.31 -3.71
CA LYS A 57 -11.25 -19.52 -2.88
C LYS A 57 -10.61 -20.79 -3.45
N ASN A 58 -10.66 -20.96 -4.78
CA ASN A 58 -10.13 -22.15 -5.49
C ASN A 58 -8.72 -21.93 -6.08
N ASN A 59 -8.08 -20.78 -5.83
CA ASN A 59 -6.74 -20.47 -6.32
C ASN A 59 -5.79 -20.21 -5.14
N LYS A 60 -5.04 -21.23 -4.73
CA LYS A 60 -4.11 -21.17 -3.59
C LYS A 60 -3.16 -19.96 -3.65
N HIS A 61 -2.58 -19.69 -4.82
CA HIS A 61 -1.65 -18.57 -4.98
C HIS A 61 -2.37 -17.22 -4.89
N GLY A 62 -3.55 -17.10 -5.51
CA GLY A 62 -4.40 -15.92 -5.37
C GLY A 62 -4.74 -15.62 -3.92
N ARG A 63 -5.19 -16.64 -3.18
CA ARG A 63 -5.54 -16.53 -1.77
C ARG A 63 -4.33 -16.12 -0.91
N LEU A 64 -3.15 -16.70 -1.14
CA LEU A 64 -1.94 -16.36 -0.41
C LEU A 64 -1.50 -14.90 -0.65
N THR A 65 -1.51 -14.44 -1.91
CA THR A 65 -1.18 -13.05 -2.24
C THR A 65 -2.15 -12.06 -1.61
N HIS A 66 -3.45 -12.34 -1.67
CA HIS A 66 -4.46 -11.50 -1.02
C HIS A 66 -4.34 -11.52 0.51
N LEU A 67 -4.02 -12.66 1.12
CA LEU A 67 -3.81 -12.74 2.57
C LEU A 67 -2.58 -11.94 3.00
N PHE A 68 -1.45 -12.10 2.29
CA PHE A 68 -0.24 -11.34 2.54
C PHE A 68 -0.49 -9.83 2.42
N THR A 69 -1.19 -9.41 1.37
CA THR A 69 -1.50 -7.99 1.14
C THR A 69 -2.42 -7.46 2.23
N LEU A 70 -3.46 -8.20 2.62
CA LEU A 70 -4.35 -7.81 3.72
C LEU A 70 -3.58 -7.56 5.02
N LEU A 71 -2.75 -8.53 5.44
CA LEU A 71 -1.95 -8.40 6.66
C LEU A 71 -0.95 -7.23 6.57
N SER A 72 -0.30 -7.08 5.43
CA SER A 72 0.62 -5.97 5.16
C SER A 72 -0.07 -4.62 5.28
N MET A 73 -1.27 -4.47 4.71
CA MET A 73 -2.02 -3.22 4.76
C MET A 73 -2.55 -2.91 6.17
N VAL A 74 -2.94 -3.93 6.94
CA VAL A 74 -3.29 -3.75 8.37
C VAL A 74 -2.10 -3.21 9.16
N VAL A 75 -0.91 -3.79 8.96
CA VAL A 75 0.33 -3.30 9.59
C VAL A 75 0.64 -1.87 9.15
N CYS A 76 0.57 -1.57 7.85
CA CYS A 76 0.83 -0.22 7.33
C CYS A 76 -0.14 0.81 7.90
N TYR A 77 -1.44 0.49 7.96
CA TYR A 77 -2.47 1.34 8.53
C TYR A 77 -2.19 1.65 10.00
N ALA A 78 -1.86 0.62 10.80
CA ALA A 78 -1.56 0.79 12.22
C ALA A 78 -0.31 1.64 12.48
N LEU A 79 0.68 1.61 11.56
CA LEU A 79 1.92 2.37 11.70
C LEU A 79 1.79 3.86 11.32
N VAL A 80 0.71 4.29 10.66
CA VAL A 80 0.56 5.68 10.18
C VAL A 80 0.71 6.69 11.32
N SER A 81 0.01 6.49 12.44
CA SER A 81 0.07 7.39 13.60
C SER A 81 1.49 7.47 14.18
N THR A 82 2.15 6.33 14.35
CA THR A 82 3.52 6.25 14.87
C THR A 82 4.53 6.90 13.94
N ILE A 83 4.38 6.73 12.62
CA ILE A 83 5.23 7.39 11.62
C ILE A 83 5.09 8.91 11.70
N ASN A 84 3.84 9.40 11.75
CA ASN A 84 3.57 10.84 11.84
C ASN A 84 4.12 11.43 13.15
N ASN A 85 3.92 10.75 14.28
CA ASN A 85 4.47 11.17 15.57
C ASN A 85 6.00 11.17 15.57
N ALA A 86 6.64 10.20 14.94
CA ALA A 86 8.10 10.16 14.81
C ALA A 86 8.62 11.33 13.96
N MET A 87 7.90 11.72 12.91
CA MET A 87 8.21 12.90 12.10
C MET A 87 8.06 14.18 12.92
N ASP A 88 6.93 14.34 13.62
CA ASP A 88 6.58 15.54 14.38
C ASP A 88 7.50 15.77 15.59
N SER A 89 8.00 14.69 16.20
CA SER A 89 8.96 14.74 17.31
C SER A 89 10.42 14.86 16.85
N GLY A 90 10.69 14.94 15.54
CA GLY A 90 12.04 15.01 15.00
C GLY A 90 12.85 13.71 15.12
N ASN A 91 12.22 12.57 15.45
CA ASN A 91 12.88 11.26 15.52
C ASN A 91 13.04 10.64 14.13
N LEU A 92 13.96 11.20 13.33
CA LEU A 92 14.17 10.83 11.93
C LEU A 92 14.60 9.37 11.75
N THR A 93 15.32 8.79 12.71
CA THR A 93 15.75 7.38 12.68
C THR A 93 14.55 6.44 12.75
N LEU A 94 13.63 6.68 13.70
CA LEU A 94 12.41 5.88 13.82
C LEU A 94 11.50 6.10 12.62
N TRP A 95 11.30 7.36 12.22
CA TRP A 95 10.51 7.73 11.06
C TRP A 95 10.98 6.97 9.81
N THR A 96 12.28 7.01 9.51
CA THR A 96 12.85 6.36 8.31
C THR A 96 12.63 4.85 8.36
N ARG A 97 12.89 4.20 9.50
CA ARG A 97 12.72 2.74 9.64
C ARG A 97 11.27 2.32 9.39
N LEU A 98 10.32 3.01 10.02
CA LEU A 98 8.90 2.68 9.91
C LEU A 98 8.36 3.02 8.51
N HIS A 99 8.75 4.17 7.94
CA HIS A 99 8.38 4.55 6.57
C HIS A 99 8.89 3.54 5.55
N MET A 100 10.17 3.15 5.64
CA MET A 100 10.73 2.16 4.71
C MET A 100 10.08 0.77 4.87
N LEU A 101 9.64 0.41 6.07
CA LEU A 101 8.86 -0.81 6.28
C LEU A 101 7.52 -0.77 5.52
N THR A 102 6.76 0.32 5.60
CA THR A 102 5.47 0.42 4.90
C THR A 102 5.65 0.48 3.38
N VAL A 103 6.68 1.18 2.89
CA VAL A 103 7.05 1.17 1.47
C VAL A 103 7.40 -0.25 1.02
N GLY A 104 8.25 -0.96 1.76
CA GLY A 104 8.66 -2.33 1.44
C GLY A 104 7.49 -3.31 1.39
N LEU A 105 6.59 -3.27 2.38
CA LEU A 105 5.38 -4.10 2.43
C LEU A 105 4.44 -3.82 1.24
N THR A 106 4.27 -2.55 0.88
CA THR A 106 3.45 -2.14 -0.26
C THR A 106 4.06 -2.59 -1.59
N MET A 107 5.38 -2.46 -1.74
CA MET A 107 6.11 -2.91 -2.93
C MET A 107 6.08 -4.43 -3.09
N LEU A 108 6.29 -5.19 -2.02
CA LEU A 108 6.18 -6.66 -2.06
C LEU A 108 4.77 -7.11 -2.44
N SER A 109 3.74 -6.44 -1.91
CA SER A 109 2.35 -6.70 -2.27
C SER A 109 2.11 -6.48 -3.77
N LEU A 110 2.61 -5.36 -4.32
CA LEU A 110 2.54 -5.07 -5.76
C LEU A 110 3.22 -6.17 -6.59
N ILE A 111 4.45 -6.56 -6.23
CA ILE A 111 5.21 -7.60 -6.93
C ILE A 111 4.42 -8.91 -6.98
N PHE A 112 3.85 -9.35 -5.86
CA PHE A 112 3.04 -10.57 -5.84
C PHE A 112 1.78 -10.47 -6.72
N HIS A 113 1.12 -9.32 -6.74
CA HIS A 113 -0.01 -9.09 -7.62
C HIS A 113 0.38 -9.10 -9.10
N LEU A 114 1.51 -8.49 -9.47
CA LEU A 114 2.05 -8.53 -10.83
C LEU A 114 2.41 -9.97 -11.25
N ILE A 115 3.09 -10.74 -10.39
CA ILE A 115 3.40 -12.15 -10.65
C ILE A 115 2.13 -12.94 -10.95
N LEU A 116 1.06 -12.76 -10.17
CA LEU A 116 -0.23 -13.41 -10.43
C LEU A 116 -0.85 -13.02 -11.77
N ILE A 117 -0.78 -11.74 -12.15
CA ILE A 117 -1.31 -11.23 -13.41
C ILE A 117 -0.59 -11.86 -14.60
N PHE A 118 0.74 -11.86 -14.59
CA PHE A 118 1.52 -12.36 -15.71
C PHE A 118 1.57 -13.88 -15.78
N ARG A 119 1.51 -14.59 -14.65
CA ARG A 119 1.42 -16.06 -14.64
C ARG A 119 0.10 -16.54 -15.24
N LYS A 120 -1.00 -15.86 -14.98
CA LYS A 120 -2.32 -16.21 -15.55
C LYS A 120 -2.45 -16.01 -17.05
N ARG A 121 -1.56 -15.24 -17.70
CA ARG A 121 -1.60 -15.03 -19.16
C ARG A 121 -0.85 -16.08 -19.97
N LYS A 122 -0.07 -16.96 -19.33
CA LYS A 122 0.76 -17.98 -19.99
C LYS A 122 0.09 -19.36 -20.08
N VAL A 123 -1.19 -19.47 -19.74
CA VAL A 123 -2.03 -20.68 -19.82
C VAL A 123 -3.27 -20.31 -20.62
#